data_AF-A0A7X7C1K8-F1
#
_entry.id   AF-A0A7X7C1K8-F1
#
_cell.length_a   1.000
_cell.length_b   1.000
_cell.length_c   1.000
_cell.angle_alpha   90.00
_cell.angle_beta   90.00
_cell.angle_gamma   90.00
#
_symmetry.space_group_name_H-M   'P 1'
#
loop_
_entity.id
_entity.type
_entity.pdbx_description
1 polymer ?
#
loop_
_entity_poly.entity_id
_entity_poly.type
_entity_poly.pdbx_seq_one_letter_code
_entity_poly.pdbx_strand_id
1 'polypeptide(L)' 'VHNSVSRLCLKPTHMIGGYAQLSYGINYYGTIGANRDEFIIIRKLNKVEWMDEPIEESYKS' A
#
# COMPACT_ATOMS: atom_id res chain seq x y z
N VAL A 1 -4.49 7.26 -5.74
CA VAL A 1 -4.39 5.80 -5.91
C VAL A 1 -2.96 5.44 -6.31
N HIS A 2 -2.18 4.84 -5.39
CA HIS A 2 -0.82 4.32 -5.65
C HIS A 2 -0.46 3.13 -4.74
N ASN A 3 -1.36 2.69 -3.86
CA ASN A 3 -1.02 1.79 -2.75
C ASN A 3 -0.91 0.31 -3.14
N SER A 4 -1.09 -0.03 -4.42
CA SER A 4 -0.90 -1.39 -4.94
C SER A 4 0.57 -1.82 -4.91
N VAL A 5 1.49 -0.85 -4.89
CA VAL A 5 2.94 -1.10 -4.80
C VAL A 5 3.48 -0.94 -3.37
N SER A 6 2.62 -0.58 -2.41
CA SER A 6 3.03 -0.24 -1.05
C SER A 6 2.73 -1.31 -0.02
N ARG A 7 3.53 -1.38 1.05
CA ARG A 7 3.33 -2.30 2.18
C ARG A 7 3.44 -1.60 3.53
N LEU A 8 2.69 -2.09 4.51
CA LEU A 8 2.86 -1.66 5.91
C LEU A 8 4.14 -2.23 6.51
N CYS A 9 5.03 -1.35 6.98
CA CYS A 9 6.20 -1.71 7.77
C CYS A 9 6.17 -0.97 9.10
N LEU A 10 5.91 -1.70 10.19
CA LEU A 10 5.71 -1.12 11.52
C LEU A 10 7.06 -0.87 12.20
N LYS A 11 7.19 0.30 12.85
CA LYS A 11 8.38 0.64 13.65
C LYS A 11 8.12 0.33 15.14
N PRO A 12 8.94 -0.51 15.80
CA PRO A 12 8.76 -0.86 17.21
C PRO A 12 8.69 0.32 18.17
N THR A 13 9.40 1.42 17.86
CA THR A 13 9.36 2.64 18.67
C THR A 13 7.98 3.30 18.72
N HIS A 14 7.06 2.97 17.80
CA HIS A 14 5.69 3.47 17.79
C HIS A 14 4.69 2.50 18.43
N MET A 15 5.16 1.38 18.99
CA MET A 15 4.35 0.38 19.69
C MET A 15 4.53 0.42 21.22
N ILE A 16 5.29 1.39 21.74
CA ILE A 16 5.49 1.56 23.18
C ILE A 16 4.15 1.96 23.83
N GLY A 17 3.87 1.44 25.01
CA GLY A 17 2.62 1.71 25.73
C GLY A 17 2.80 1.68 27.24
N GLY A 18 1.87 2.30 27.97
CA GLY A 18 1.85 2.28 29.44
C GLY A 18 2.99 3.06 30.09
N TYR A 19 3.61 4.00 29.36
CA TYR A 19 4.76 4.76 29.84
C TYR A 19 4.55 6.27 29.68
N ALA A 20 3.77 6.85 30.59
CA ALA A 20 3.43 8.28 30.63
C ALA A 20 2.93 8.79 29.25
N GLN A 21 3.65 9.70 28.61
CA GLN A 21 3.30 10.25 27.28
C GLN A 21 3.32 9.19 26.16
N LEU A 22 4.02 8.07 26.35
CA LEU A 22 4.03 6.92 25.43
C LEU A 22 2.93 5.95 25.84
N SER A 23 1.69 6.42 25.78
CA SER A 23 0.48 5.65 26.08
C SER A 23 -0.49 5.75 24.91
N TYR A 24 -1.16 4.63 24.60
CA TYR A 24 -2.12 4.58 23.52
C TYR A 24 -3.31 5.52 23.76
N GLY A 25 -3.72 6.22 22.71
CA GLY A 25 -4.96 6.97 22.63
C GLY A 25 -5.39 7.07 21.18
N ILE A 26 -6.70 7.12 20.92
CA ILE A 26 -7.23 7.18 19.55
C ILE A 26 -6.63 8.40 18.84
N ASN A 27 -5.91 8.15 17.74
CA ASN A 27 -5.17 9.15 16.96
C ASN A 27 -4.07 9.93 17.72
N TYR A 28 -3.68 9.50 18.94
CA TYR A 28 -2.64 10.16 19.75
C TYR A 28 -1.29 9.45 19.65
N TYR A 29 -1.29 8.11 19.73
CA TYR A 29 -0.07 7.32 19.73
C TYR A 29 -0.29 5.95 19.07
N GLY A 30 0.65 5.54 18.22
CA GLY A 30 0.59 4.27 17.51
C GLY A 30 1.47 4.25 16.25
N THR A 31 1.53 3.09 15.60
CA THR A 31 2.28 2.90 14.35
C THR A 31 1.75 3.77 13.22
N ILE A 32 2.65 4.17 12.31
CA ILE A 32 2.31 4.98 11.14
C ILE A 32 2.44 4.17 9.84
N GLY A 33 1.68 4.54 8.81
CA GLY A 33 1.81 3.99 7.46
C GLY A 33 2.81 4.79 6.62
N ALA A 34 4.10 4.76 6.98
CA ALA A 34 5.15 5.41 6.20
C ALA A 34 5.28 4.77 4.80
N ASN A 35 5.42 5.59 3.75
CA ASN A 35 5.36 5.12 2.35
C ASN A 35 6.47 5.68 1.43
N ARG A 36 7.46 6.42 1.95
CA ARG A 36 8.46 7.12 1.11
C ARG A 36 9.70 6.30 0.80
N ASP A 37 9.93 5.22 1.53
CA ASP A 37 11.14 4.41 1.42
C ASP A 37 11.02 3.24 0.43
N GLU A 38 9.91 3.18 -0.32
CA GLU A 38 9.64 2.08 -1.25
C GLU A 38 10.39 2.24 -2.57
N PHE A 39 10.94 1.13 -3.06
CA PHE A 39 11.56 1.04 -4.37
C PHE A 39 10.66 0.22 -5.31
N ILE A 40 10.46 0.75 -6.51
CA ILE A 40 9.66 0.10 -7.55
C ILE A 40 10.47 -0.05 -8.84
N ILE A 41 10.11 -1.05 -9.64
CA ILE A 41 10.66 -1.24 -10.98
C ILE A 41 9.67 -0.68 -11.99
N ILE A 42 10.15 0.23 -12.85
CA ILE A 42 9.36 0.80 -13.94
C ILE A 42 9.75 0.10 -15.24
N ARG A 43 8.75 -0.39 -15.98
CA ARG A 43 8.93 -0.94 -17.33
C ARG A 43 7.88 -0.41 -18.29
N LYS A 44 8.25 -0.26 -19.56
CA LYS A 44 7.31 0.08 -20.64
C LYS A 44 6.33 -1.08 -20.84
N LEU A 45 5.04 -0.77 -20.99
CA LEU A 45 4.02 -1.75 -21.39
C LEU A 45 4.13 -2.04 -22.89
N ASN A 46 3.91 -3.30 -23.28
CA ASN A 46 3.97 -3.72 -24.68
C ASN A 46 2.66 -3.44 -25.43
N LYS A 47 1.52 -3.70 -24.78
CA LYS A 47 0.17 -3.48 -25.30
C LYS A 47 -0.66 -2.82 -24.22
N VAL A 48 -1.55 -1.92 -24.63
CA VAL A 48 -2.54 -1.32 -23.74
C VAL A 48 -3.84 -2.10 -23.96
N GLU A 49 -4.24 -2.88 -22.95
CA GLU A 49 -5.49 -3.63 -22.95
C GLU A 49 -6.42 -3.04 -21.89
N TRP A 50 -7.59 -2.58 -22.33
CA TRP A 50 -8.57 -1.89 -21.47
C TRP A 50 -9.58 -2.84 -20.82
N MET A 51 -9.68 -4.09 -21.30
CA MET A 51 -10.54 -5.16 -20.74
C MET A 51 -12.03 -4.76 -20.59
N ASP A 52 -12.56 -3.96 -21.53
CA ASP A 52 -13.94 -3.47 -21.49
C ASP A 52 -14.98 -4.53 -21.94
N GLU A 53 -14.54 -5.58 -22.64
CA GLU A 53 -15.40 -6.68 -23.10
C GLU A 53 -15.36 -7.88 -22.14
N PRO A 54 -16.47 -8.61 -21.98
CA PRO A 54 -16.48 -9.86 -21.23
C PRO A 54 -15.50 -10.87 -21.84
N ILE A 55 -14.84 -11.64 -20.98
CA ILE A 55 -13.79 -12.58 -21.36
C ILE A 55 -14.26 -13.55 -22.47
N GLU A 56 -15.54 -13.91 -22.49
CA GLU A 56 -16.13 -14.82 -23.49
C GLU A 56 -16.18 -14.25 -24.92
N GLU A 57 -16.20 -12.93 -25.09
CA GLU A 57 -16.29 -12.25 -26.39
C GLU A 57 -14.89 -12.06 -27.00
N SER A 58 -13.87 -11.88 -26.15
CA SER A 58 -12.46 -11.73 -26.53
C SER A 58 -11.83 -12.97 -27.19
N TYR A 59 -12.34 -14.18 -26.92
CA TYR A 59 -11.85 -15.44 -27.53
C TYR A 59 -12.48 -15.76 -28.89
N LYS A 60 -13.47 -14.97 -29.34
CA LYS A 60 -14.17 -15.18 -30.62
C LYS A 60 -13.61 -14.32 -31.76
N SER A 61 -12.63 -13.47 -31.50
CA SER A 61 -11.97 -12.59 -32.49
C SER A 61 -10.63 -13.14 -32.96
#